data_AF-A0A060YX21-F1
#
_entry.id   AF-A0A060YX21-F1
#
_cell.length_a   1.000
_cell.length_b   1.000
_cell.length_c   1.000
_cell.angle_alpha   90.00
_cell.angle_beta   90.00
_cell.angle_gamma   90.00
#
_symmetry.space_group_name_H-M   'P 1'
#
loop_
_entity.id
_entity.type
_entity.pdbx_description
1 polymer ?
#
loop_
_entity_poly.entity_id
_entity_poly.type
_entity_poly.pdbx_seq_one_letter_code
_entity_poly.pdbx_strand_id
1 'polypeptide(L)' 'MSSIIRKIINTTKAPAAIGPYSQAVVVDRTMYVSGQLGMDPASGQLVEGGVQAQTKQVR' A
#
# COMPACT_ATOMS: atom_id res chain seq x y z
N MET A 1 -5.64 17.76 27.02
CA MET A 1 -5.74 17.86 25.54
C MET A 1 -5.94 16.46 24.99
N SER A 2 -7.00 16.21 24.22
CA SER A 2 -7.12 14.95 23.49
C SER A 2 -6.13 14.99 22.33
N SER A 3 -5.26 13.99 22.23
CA SER A 3 -4.26 13.89 21.16
C SER A 3 -4.73 12.91 20.09
N ILE A 4 -4.60 13.28 18.82
CA ILE A 4 -4.86 12.37 17.71
C ILE A 4 -3.62 11.52 17.47
N ILE A 5 -3.80 10.19 17.46
CA ILE A 5 -2.72 9.25 17.17
C ILE A 5 -2.59 9.10 15.65
N ARG A 6 -1.36 9.27 15.15
CA ARG A 6 -0.95 8.90 13.79
C ARG A 6 -0.30 7.53 13.80
N LYS A 7 -0.80 6.58 13.02
CA LYS A 7 -0.24 5.24 12.87
C LYS A 7 0.25 5.01 11.46
N ILE A 8 1.51 4.62 11.32
CA ILE A 8 2.10 4.17 10.05
C ILE A 8 1.72 2.70 9.84
N ILE A 9 1.19 2.38 8.65
CA ILE A 9 0.84 1.02 8.28
C ILE A 9 1.95 0.43 7.40
N ASN A 10 2.42 -0.74 7.81
CA ASN A 10 3.42 -1.53 7.10
C ASN A 10 3.09 -3.02 7.25
N THR A 11 2.99 -3.75 6.15
CA THR A 11 2.76 -5.19 6.11
C THR A 11 3.61 -5.83 5.02
N THR A 12 4.12 -7.03 5.28
CA THR A 12 4.85 -7.85 4.31
C THR A 12 3.94 -8.54 3.29
N LYS A 13 2.62 -8.44 3.48
CA LYS A 13 1.61 -8.98 2.55
C LYS A 13 1.29 -8.05 1.37
N ALA A 14 1.85 -6.85 1.38
CA ALA A 14 1.74 -5.87 0.30
C ALA A 14 3.14 -5.48 -0.17
N PRO A 15 3.30 -4.97 -1.40
CA PRO A 15 4.59 -4.53 -1.90
C PRO A 15 5.23 -3.49 -0.96
N ALA A 16 6.54 -3.60 -0.79
CA ALA A 16 7.30 -2.61 -0.03
C ALA A 16 7.20 -1.23 -0.69
N ALA A 17 7.27 -0.16 0.11
CA ALA A 17 7.35 1.18 -0.44
C ALA A 17 8.68 1.36 -1.19
N ILE A 18 8.61 1.80 -2.46
CA ILE A 18 9.78 2.01 -3.33
C ILE A 18 10.38 3.42 -3.19
N GLY A 19 9.87 4.23 -2.25
CA GLY A 19 10.27 5.61 -2.03
C GLY A 19 9.85 6.13 -0.66
N PRO A 20 9.99 7.44 -0.39
CA PRO A 20 9.74 8.03 0.93
C PRO A 20 8.23 8.22 1.20
N TYR A 21 7.48 7.13 1.21
CA TYR A 21 6.05 7.10 1.53
C TYR A 21 5.69 5.87 2.36
N SER A 22 4.52 5.88 3.01
CA SER A 22 3.99 4.72 3.75
C SER A 22 2.92 4.01 2.93
N GLN A 23 2.76 2.68 3.08
CA GLN A 23 1.68 1.94 2.42
C GLN A 23 0.31 2.57 2.74
N ALA A 24 0.10 2.93 4.01
CA ALA A 24 -0.98 3.81 4.44
C ALA A 24 -0.61 4.54 5.74
N VAL A 25 -1.37 5.59 6.03
CA VAL A 25 -1.34 6.31 7.32
C VAL A 25 -2.75 6.40 7.87
N VAL A 26 -2.94 5.99 9.12
CA VAL A 26 -4.19 6.16 9.85
C VAL A 26 -4.06 7.34 10.79
N VAL A 27 -5.03 8.25 10.74
CA VAL A 27 -5.14 9.41 11.63
C VAL A 27 -6.57 9.43 12.15
N ASP A 28 -6.72 9.28 13.47
CA ASP A 28 -8.02 9.04 14.12
C ASP A 28 -8.77 7.85 13.46
N ARG A 29 -9.88 8.10 12.77
CA ARG A 29 -10.69 7.09 12.08
C ARG A 29 -10.53 7.08 10.56
N THR A 30 -9.67 7.93 10.01
CA THR A 30 -9.46 8.03 8.56
C THR A 30 -8.14 7.36 8.17
N MET A 31 -8.21 6.48 7.18
CA MET A 31 -7.05 5.81 6.59
C MET A 31 -6.78 6.38 5.21
N TYR A 32 -5.59 6.95 5.03
CA TYR A 32 -5.09 7.40 3.73
C TYR A 32 -4.20 6.30 3.16
N VAL A 33 -4.64 5.68 2.07
CA VAL A 33 -3.93 4.59 1.40
C VAL A 33 -3.17 5.15 0.20
N SER A 34 -1.90 4.76 0.04
CA SER A 34 -1.11 5.14 -1.13
C SER A 34 -1.68 4.53 -2.41
N GLY A 35 -1.36 5.13 -3.56
CA GLY A 35 -1.65 4.51 -4.86
C GLY A 35 -1.00 3.13 -4.95
N GLN A 36 -1.77 2.13 -5.34
CA GLN A 36 -1.30 0.75 -5.46
C GLN A 36 -1.04 0.40 -6.94
N LEU A 37 0.08 -0.25 -7.20
CA LEU A 37 0.40 -0.85 -8.49
C LEU A 37 0.22 -2.35 -8.41
N GLY A 38 0.00 -3.00 -9.56
CA GLY A 38 -0.14 -4.46 -9.64
C GLY A 38 1.18 -5.19 -9.48
N MET A 39 1.91 -4.91 -8.40
CA MET A 39 3.18 -5.53 -8.08
C MET A 39 2.96 -6.77 -7.19
N ASP A 40 3.72 -7.83 -7.48
CA ASP A 40 3.78 -8.99 -6.61
C ASP A 40 4.57 -8.65 -5.32
N PRO A 41 4.02 -8.88 -4.11
CA PRO A 41 4.67 -8.50 -2.86
C PRO A 41 6.02 -9.18 -2.60
N ALA A 42 6.24 -10.37 -3.17
CA ALA A 42 7.46 -11.14 -2.94
C ALA A 42 8.61 -10.65 -3.83
N SER A 43 8.33 -10.39 -5.10
CA SER A 43 9.33 -9.98 -6.10
C SER A 43 9.48 -8.46 -6.25
N GLY A 44 8.45 -7.69 -5.90
CA GLY A 44 8.40 -6.25 -6.14
C GLY A 44 8.26 -5.86 -7.63
N GLN A 45 7.96 -6.81 -8.51
CA GLN A 45 7.79 -6.59 -9.95
C GLN A 45 6.31 -6.53 -10.32
N LEU A 46 5.98 -5.85 -11.43
CA LEU A 46 4.63 -5.87 -11.98
C LEU A 46 4.26 -7.28 -12.45
N VAL A 47 3.04 -7.71 -12.14
CA VAL A 47 2.53 -8.98 -12.66
C VAL A 47 2.34 -8.91 -14.17
N GLU A 48 2.63 -10.03 -14.84
CA GLU A 48 2.36 -10.21 -16.26
C GLU A 48 0.85 -10.33 -16.53
N GLY A 49 0.45 -10.27 -17.81
CA GLY A 49 -0.95 -10.37 -18.22
C GLY A 49 -1.69 -9.02 -18.36
N GLY A 50 -0.95 -7.91 -18.25
CA GLY A 50 -1.45 -6.58 -18.59
C GLY A 50 -2.44 -5.99 -17.58
N VAL A 51 -3.29 -5.06 -18.06
CA VAL A 51 -4.13 -4.21 -17.21
C VAL A 51 -5.06 -4.99 -16.27
N GLN A 52 -5.67 -6.08 -16.74
CA GLN A 52 -6.60 -6.87 -15.92
C GLN A 52 -5.86 -7.60 -14.79
N ALA A 53 -4.71 -8.20 -15.08
CA ALA A 53 -3.89 -8.88 -14.08
C ALA A 53 -3.35 -7.89 -13.04
N GLN A 54 -2.84 -6.73 -13.48
CA GLN A 54 -2.37 -5.68 -12.56
C GLN A 54 -3.51 -5.10 -11.70
N THR A 55 -4.70 -4.91 -12.28
CA THR A 55 -5.88 -4.46 -11.51
C THR A 55 -6.29 -5.49 -10.47
N LYS A 56 -6.24 -6.78 -10.81
CA LYS A 56 -6.52 -7.87 -9.86
C LYS A 56 -5.50 -7.91 -8.73
N GLN A 57 -4.22 -7.69 -9.02
CA GLN A 57 -3.15 -7.68 -8.02
C GLN A 57 -3.27 -6.49 -7.03
N VAL A 58 -3.85 -5.37 -7.48
CA VAL A 58 -4.13 -4.20 -6.63
C VAL A 58 -5.35 -4.42 -5.70
N ARG A 59 -6.27 -5.32 -6.04
CA ARG A 59 -7.51 -5.58 -5.30
C ARG A 59 -7.30 -6.55 -4.15
#